data_AF-A0AAN4VUY7-F1
#
_entry.id   AF-A0AAN4VUY7-F1
#
_cell.length_a   1.000
_cell.length_b   1.000
_cell.length_c   1.000
_cell.angle_alpha   90.00
_cell.angle_beta   90.00
_cell.angle_gamma   90.00
#
_symmetry.space_group_name_H-M   'P 1'
#
loop_
_entity.id
_entity.type
_entity.pdbx_description
1 polymer ?
#
loop_
_entity_poly.entity_id
_entity_poly.type
_entity_poly.pdbx_seq_one_letter_code
_entity_poly.pdbx_strand_id
1 'polypeptide(L)'
;MLTGIKHLHTTVVILFTLWIVFKFVMMLAAPQKVDALRAKTKVADMILGTLVLLTGLYLWMASGLFGNHLFLLKLAIVLVGTPLGIIGFRKKNAVLAGISAGSFTLLLLYMLLHYGNV
;
A
#
# COMPACT_ATOMS: atom_id res chain seq x y z
N MET A 1 13.05 5.31 -20.22
CA MET A 1 11.79 5.90 -19.74
C MET A 1 11.01 4.98 -18.78
N LEU A 2 10.89 3.67 -19.04
CA LEU A 2 10.23 2.73 -18.10
C LEU A 2 10.92 2.56 -16.74
N THR A 3 12.25 2.64 -16.67
CA THR A 3 13.03 2.45 -15.43
C THR A 3 12.78 3.54 -14.39
N GLY A 4 12.62 4.81 -14.81
CA GLY A 4 12.31 5.92 -13.90
C GLY A 4 10.94 5.77 -13.23
N ILE A 5 9.94 5.33 -14.00
CA ILE A 5 8.58 5.10 -13.47
C ILE A 5 8.53 3.86 -12.58
N LYS A 6 9.30 2.80 -12.91
CA LYS A 6 9.48 1.65 -12.01
C LYS A 6 10.06 2.10 -10.66
N HIS A 7 11.13 2.89 -10.65
CA HIS A 7 11.71 3.40 -9.42
C HIS A 7 10.72 4.28 -8.63
N LEU A 8 10.01 5.19 -9.32
CA LEU A 8 9.03 6.06 -8.68
C LEU A 8 7.88 5.24 -8.06
N HIS A 9 7.35 4.24 -8.77
CA HIS A 9 6.33 3.34 -8.22
C HIS A 9 6.85 2.61 -6.97
N THR A 10 8.04 2.00 -7.04
CA THR A 10 8.68 1.34 -5.90
C THR A 10 8.83 2.28 -4.70
N THR A 11 9.32 3.49 -4.92
CA THR A 11 9.51 4.48 -3.85
C THR A 11 8.19 4.87 -3.21
N VAL A 12 7.13 5.10 -4.00
CA VAL A 12 5.79 5.43 -3.48
C VAL A 12 5.21 4.26 -2.69
N VAL A 13 5.37 3.01 -3.18
CA VAL A 13 4.92 1.81 -2.46
C VAL A 13 5.64 1.67 -1.11
N ILE A 14 6.96 1.88 -1.08
CA ILE A 14 7.75 1.85 0.16
C ILE A 14 7.26 2.93 1.14
N LEU A 15 7.09 4.17 0.66
CA LEU A 15 6.58 5.28 1.48
C LEU A 15 5.19 4.96 2.05
N PHE A 16 4.29 4.44 1.22
CA PHE A 16 2.94 4.07 1.66
C PHE A 16 2.95 2.93 2.69
N THR A 17 3.77 1.90 2.47
CA THR A 17 3.93 0.79 3.42
C THR A 17 4.52 1.26 4.76
N LEU A 18 5.58 2.09 4.74
CA LEU A 18 6.13 2.66 5.97
C LEU A 18 5.10 3.51 6.72
N TRP A 19 4.30 4.29 5.98
CA TRP A 19 3.25 5.11 6.55
C TRP A 19 2.13 4.29 7.22
N ILE A 20 1.67 3.22 6.58
CA ILE A 20 0.61 2.37 7.13
C ILE A 20 1.11 1.55 8.33
N VAL A 21 2.37 1.08 8.29
CA VAL A 21 3.02 0.40 9.42
C VAL A 21 3.23 1.35 10.59
N PHE A 22 3.69 2.58 10.36
CA PHE A 22 3.82 3.60 11.40
C PHE A 22 2.48 3.87 12.09
N LYS A 23 1.41 4.05 11.32
CA LYS A 23 0.06 4.21 11.88
C LYS A 23 -0.43 2.99 12.64
N PHE A 24 -0.09 1.79 12.18
CA PHE A 24 -0.43 0.56 12.86
C PHE A 24 0.27 0.46 14.22
N VAL A 25 1.58 0.69 14.27
CA VAL A 25 2.34 0.72 15.54
C VAL A 25 1.79 1.81 16.46
N MET A 26 1.49 2.99 15.93
CA MET A 26 0.92 4.08 16.71
C MET A 26 -0.49 3.75 17.24
N MET A 27 -1.27 2.96 16.49
CA MET A 27 -2.57 2.48 16.95
C MET A 27 -2.45 1.48 18.12
N LEU A 28 -1.40 0.65 18.12
CA LEU A 28 -1.12 -0.25 19.25
C LEU A 28 -0.59 0.51 20.47
N ALA A 29 0.29 1.49 20.26
CA ALA A 29 0.93 2.24 21.35
C ALA A 29 -0.01 3.30 21.97
N ALA A 30 -0.83 3.97 21.17
CA ALA A 30 -1.66 5.09 21.61
C ALA A 30 -3.00 5.16 20.86
N PRO A 31 -3.94 4.23 21.11
CA PRO A 31 -5.22 4.14 20.39
C PRO A 31 -6.08 5.41 20.50
N GLN A 32 -5.93 6.18 21.58
CA GLN A 32 -6.59 7.47 21.76
C GLN A 32 -6.10 8.59 20.83
N LYS A 33 -4.85 8.54 20.35
CA LYS A 33 -4.30 9.57 19.45
C LYS A 33 -4.57 9.29 17.97
N VAL A 34 -5.06 8.09 17.66
CA VAL A 34 -5.31 7.62 16.28
C VAL A 34 -6.41 8.41 15.61
N ASP A 35 -7.46 8.81 16.34
CA ASP A 35 -8.58 9.54 15.76
C ASP A 35 -8.16 10.93 15.26
N ALA A 36 -7.37 11.65 16.06
CA ALA A 36 -6.84 12.96 15.71
C ALA A 36 -5.85 12.89 14.53
N LEU A 37 -5.01 11.86 14.50
CA LEU A 37 -4.10 11.61 13.38
C LEU A 37 -4.85 11.25 12.12
N ARG A 38 -5.83 10.35 12.22
CA ARG A 38 -6.63 9.90 11.09
C ARG A 38 -7.43 11.06 10.48
N ALA A 39 -7.97 11.95 11.29
CA ALA A 39 -8.65 13.16 10.81
C ALA A 39 -7.74 14.02 9.91
N LYS A 40 -6.47 14.19 10.30
CA LYS A 40 -5.48 14.97 9.54
C LYS A 40 -4.91 14.23 8.34
N THR A 41 -4.77 12.91 8.44
CA THR A 41 -4.01 12.11 7.48
C THR A 41 -4.88 11.32 6.51
N LYS A 42 -6.22 11.32 6.65
CA LYS A 42 -7.14 10.63 5.72
C LYS A 42 -6.92 11.02 4.26
N VAL A 43 -6.63 12.30 4.03
CA VAL A 43 -6.46 12.85 2.68
C VAL A 43 -5.11 12.39 2.12
N ALA A 44 -4.05 12.43 2.95
CA ALA A 44 -2.74 11.91 2.57
C ALA A 44 -2.78 10.40 2.25
N ASP A 45 -3.50 9.59 3.04
CA ASP A 45 -3.67 8.16 2.77
C ASP A 45 -4.36 7.91 1.43
N MET A 46 -5.39 8.71 1.13
CA MET A 46 -6.14 8.58 -0.10
C MET A 46 -5.27 8.98 -1.29
N ILE A 47 -4.54 10.10 -1.20
CA ILE A 47 -3.60 10.55 -2.24
C ILE A 47 -2.51 9.50 -2.49
N LEU A 48 -1.86 9.02 -1.43
CA LEU A 48 -0.79 8.02 -1.56
C LEU A 48 -1.33 6.70 -2.11
N GLY A 49 -2.50 6.24 -1.64
CA GLY A 49 -3.16 5.04 -2.17
C GLY A 49 -3.51 5.17 -3.64
N THR A 50 -4.05 6.33 -4.06
CA THR A 50 -4.34 6.60 -5.47
C THR A 50 -3.06 6.70 -6.29
N LEU A 51 -1.99 7.30 -5.78
CA LEU A 51 -0.69 7.34 -6.47
C LEU A 51 -0.13 5.93 -6.69
N VAL A 52 -0.17 5.06 -5.68
CA VAL A 52 0.26 3.65 -5.80
C VAL A 52 -0.56 2.94 -6.88
N LEU A 53 -1.89 3.13 -6.89
CA LEU A 53 -2.78 2.53 -7.88
C LEU A 53 -2.54 3.06 -9.30
N LEU A 54 -2.43 4.38 -9.47
CA LEU A 54 -2.22 5.01 -10.78
C LEU A 54 -0.86 4.63 -11.38
N THR A 55 0.20 4.68 -10.56
CA THR A 55 1.56 4.30 -11.01
C THR A 55 1.65 2.81 -11.30
N GLY A 56 0.97 1.97 -10.51
CA GLY A 56 0.86 0.53 -10.76
C GLY A 56 0.10 0.21 -12.04
N LEU A 57 -1.06 0.85 -12.26
CA LEU A 57 -1.88 0.65 -13.46
C LEU A 57 -1.16 1.17 -14.73
N TYR A 58 -0.43 2.27 -14.63
CA TYR A 58 0.41 2.76 -15.72
C TYR A 58 1.50 1.74 -16.08
N LEU A 59 2.21 1.19 -15.08
CA LEU A 59 3.21 0.16 -15.32
C LEU A 59 2.60 -1.09 -15.96
N TRP A 60 1.38 -1.47 -15.59
CA TRP A 60 0.65 -2.57 -16.21
C TRP A 60 0.40 -2.34 -17.70
N MET A 61 -0.21 -1.20 -18.05
CA MET A 61 -0.49 -0.84 -19.44
C MET A 61 0.81 -0.72 -20.26
N ALA A 62 1.85 -0.11 -19.69
CA ALA A 62 3.13 0.13 -20.37
C ALA A 62 3.99 -1.13 -20.54
N SER A 63 3.79 -2.16 -19.71
CA SER A 63 4.60 -3.38 -19.75
C SER A 63 4.00 -4.50 -20.58
N GLY A 64 2.78 -4.33 -21.12
CA GLY A 64 2.15 -5.30 -22.02
C GLY A 64 1.88 -6.67 -21.39
N LEU A 65 2.00 -6.78 -20.06
CA LEU A 65 1.87 -8.00 -19.24
C LEU A 65 0.40 -8.41 -19.05
N PHE A 66 -0.39 -8.39 -20.14
CA PHE A 66 -1.82 -8.67 -20.18
C PHE A 66 -2.22 -10.13 -19.86
N GLY A 67 -1.29 -10.97 -19.40
CA GLY A 67 -1.56 -12.36 -18.98
C GLY A 67 -0.95 -12.76 -17.64
N ASN A 68 -0.31 -11.85 -16.92
CA ASN A 68 0.35 -12.22 -15.67
C ASN A 68 -0.63 -12.16 -14.49
N HIS A 69 -1.23 -13.31 -14.18
CA HIS A 69 -2.19 -13.50 -13.08
C HIS A 69 -1.68 -12.96 -11.74
N LEU A 70 -0.36 -13.02 -11.51
CA LEU A 70 0.30 -12.48 -10.32
C LEU A 70 0.17 -10.96 -10.21
N PHE A 71 0.15 -10.24 -11.34
CA PHE A 71 0.02 -8.79 -11.35
C PHE A 71 -1.41 -8.35 -11.00
N LEU A 72 -2.42 -9.03 -11.57
CA LEU A 72 -3.83 -8.78 -11.23
C LEU A 72 -4.10 -9.06 -9.75
N LEU A 73 -3.53 -10.14 -9.20
CA LEU A 73 -3.62 -10.44 -7.77
C LEU A 73 -2.99 -9.32 -6.92
N LYS A 74 -1.80 -8.83 -7.29
CA LYS A 74 -1.16 -7.69 -6.60
C LYS A 74 -2.04 -6.44 -6.64
N LEU A 75 -2.58 -6.10 -7.81
CA LEU A 75 -3.46 -4.94 -7.97
C LEU A 75 -4.72 -5.07 -7.10
N ALA A 76 -5.35 -6.24 -7.08
CA ALA A 76 -6.51 -6.53 -6.24
C ALA A 76 -6.19 -6.39 -4.74
N ILE A 77 -5.03 -6.89 -4.28
CA ILE A 77 -4.60 -6.76 -2.89
C ILE A 77 -4.40 -5.29 -2.51
N VAL A 78 -3.81 -4.46 -3.39
CA VAL A 78 -3.67 -3.01 -3.12
C VAL A 78 -5.04 -2.34 -3.07
N LEU A 79 -5.90 -2.63 -4.04
CA LEU A 79 -7.20 -1.99 -4.20
C LEU A 79 -8.16 -2.34 -3.05
N VAL A 80 -8.08 -3.55 -2.50
CA VAL A 80 -8.85 -3.99 -1.32
C VAL A 80 -8.11 -3.63 -0.02
N GLY A 81 -6.79 -3.72 0.00
CA GLY A 81 -5.94 -3.47 1.16
C GLY A 81 -5.98 -2.03 1.64
N THR A 82 -6.00 -1.05 0.72
CA THR A 82 -6.09 0.38 1.07
C THR A 82 -7.40 0.72 1.81
N PRO A 83 -8.60 0.39 1.29
CA PRO A 83 -9.86 0.63 2.02
C PRO A 83 -9.95 -0.22 3.30
N LEU A 84 -9.44 -1.46 3.31
CA LEU A 84 -9.37 -2.27 4.54
C LEU A 84 -8.54 -1.58 5.62
N GLY A 85 -7.39 -0.99 5.27
CA GLY A 85 -6.58 -0.20 6.20
C GLY A 85 -7.37 0.99 6.75
N ILE A 86 -7.99 1.78 5.87
CA ILE A 86 -8.80 2.94 6.26
C ILE A 86 -9.96 2.55 7.20
N ILE A 87 -10.62 1.42 6.95
CA ILE A 87 -11.71 0.88 7.78
C ILE A 87 -11.16 0.33 9.11
N GLY A 88 -10.03 -0.38 9.09
CA GLY A 88 -9.34 -0.88 10.28
C GLY A 88 -8.99 0.24 11.25
N PHE A 89 -8.39 1.32 10.74
CA PHE A 89 -8.12 2.52 11.53
C PHE A 89 -9.40 3.28 11.92
N ARG A 90 -10.51 3.16 11.16
CA ARG A 90 -11.79 3.78 11.54
C ARG A 90 -12.46 3.07 12.71
N LYS A 91 -12.42 1.74 12.70
CA LYS A 91 -13.09 0.88 13.70
C LYS A 91 -12.19 0.60 14.91
N LYS A 92 -10.99 1.18 14.97
CA LYS A 92 -9.94 0.86 15.96
C LYS A 92 -9.68 -0.64 16.07
N ASN A 93 -9.92 -1.38 14.98
CA ASN A 93 -9.79 -2.82 15.00
C ASN A 93 -8.36 -3.18 14.60
N ALA A 94 -7.56 -3.53 15.62
CA ALA A 94 -6.17 -3.97 15.48
C ALA A 94 -6.01 -5.10 14.46
N VAL A 95 -6.99 -5.99 14.36
CA VAL A 95 -6.95 -7.12 13.42
C VAL A 95 -7.03 -6.63 11.96
N LEU A 96 -7.99 -5.75 11.63
CA LEU A 96 -8.13 -5.24 10.26
C LEU A 96 -6.96 -4.36 9.82
N ALA A 97 -6.47 -3.51 10.72
CA ALA A 97 -5.31 -2.67 10.42
C ALA A 97 -4.03 -3.52 10.26
N GLY A 98 -3.88 -4.57 11.08
CA GLY A 98 -2.77 -5.51 10.98
C GLY A 98 -2.82 -6.35 9.71
N ILE A 99 -4.00 -6.81 9.28
CA ILE A 99 -4.17 -7.50 8.00
C ILE A 99 -3.75 -6.59 6.85
N SER A 100 -4.23 -5.35 6.82
CA SER A 100 -3.85 -4.39 5.77
C SER A 100 -2.34 -4.13 5.75
N ALA A 101 -1.75 -3.75 6.89
CA ALA A 101 -0.31 -3.48 6.99
C ALA A 101 0.54 -4.73 6.66
N GLY A 102 0.10 -5.91 7.11
CA GLY A 102 0.71 -7.19 6.81
C GLY A 102 0.67 -7.51 5.32
N SER A 103 -0.48 -7.35 4.66
CA SER A 103 -0.62 -7.54 3.22
C SER A 103 0.30 -6.62 2.41
N PHE A 104 0.40 -5.33 2.76
CA PHE A 104 1.32 -4.39 2.10
C PHE A 104 2.80 -4.73 2.34
N THR A 105 3.15 -5.18 3.54
CA THR A 105 4.52 -5.59 3.88
C THR A 105 4.90 -6.88 3.14
N LEU A 106 3.98 -7.84 3.02
CA LEU A 106 4.17 -9.07 2.25
C LEU A 106 4.34 -8.78 0.75
N LEU A 107 3.56 -7.84 0.21
CA LEU A 107 3.72 -7.36 -1.16
C LEU A 107 5.08 -6.73 -1.40
N LEU A 108 5.57 -5.93 -0.45
CA LEU A 108 6.89 -5.28 -0.51
C LEU A 108 8.03 -6.30 -0.39
N LEU A 109 7.89 -7.30 0.49
CA LEU A 109 8.85 -8.40 0.62
C LEU A 109 8.92 -9.24 -0.66
N TYR A 110 7.76 -9.62 -1.21
CA TYR A 110 7.68 -10.32 -2.49
C TYR A 110 8.32 -9.50 -3.62
N MET A 111 8.11 -8.18 -3.61
CA MET A 111 8.74 -7.27 -4.55
C MET A 111 10.26 -7.27 -4.40
N LEU A 112 10.82 -7.18 -3.20
CA LEU A 112 12.27 -7.22 -2.96
C LEU A 112 12.90 -8.55 -3.37
N LEU A 113 12.23 -9.68 -3.06
CA LEU A 113 12.71 -11.02 -3.42
C LEU A 113 12.72 -11.26 -4.93
N HIS A 114 11.73 -10.72 -5.65
CA HIS A 114 11.64 -10.83 -7.11
C HIS A 114 12.21 -9.62 -7.87
N TYR A 115 12.77 -8.62 -7.19
CA TYR A 115 13.40 -7.45 -7.81
C TYR A 115 14.68 -7.83 -8.58
N GLY A 116 15.31 -8.94 -8.22
CA GLY A 116 16.53 -9.46 -8.87
C GLY A 116 16.30 -10.31 -10.12
N ASN A 117 15.06 -10.59 -10.53
CA ASN A 117 14.74 -11.47 -11.66
C ASN A 117 14.04 -10.73 -12.82
N VAL A 118 14.29 -9.42 -12.96
CA VAL A 118 13.82 -8.58 -14.07
C VAL A 118 14.97 -7.89 -14.76
#